data_AF-A0A165DTX8-F1
#
_entry.id   AF-A0A165DTX8-F1
#
_cell.length_a   1.000
_cell.length_b   1.000
_cell.length_c   1.000
_cell.angle_alpha   90.00
_cell.angle_beta   90.00
_cell.angle_gamma   90.00
#
_symmetry.space_group_name_H-M   'P 1'
#
loop_
_entity.id
_entity.type
_entity.pdbx_description
1 polymer ?
#
loop_
_entity_poly.entity_id
_entity_poly.type
_entity_poly.pdbx_seq_one_letter_code
_entity_poly.pdbx_strand_id
1 'polypeptide(L)'
;MAPERVKRVLETVKIGNDLSPEDRARVEDMVREFADVFTLSLDEVRIVDFIEHRLGIPPGTVGPRSASQKPLSEPQREWLYSALDEMEAADVVRRIPASAAKWVS
;
A
#
# COMPACT_ATOMS: atom_id res chain seq x y z
N MET A 1 0.47 20.59 -1.93
CA MET A 1 1.13 19.88 -0.81
C MET A 1 2.09 20.83 -0.09
N ALA A 2 2.33 20.70 1.22
CA ALA A 2 3.28 21.56 1.94
C ALA A 2 4.72 21.33 1.46
N PRO A 3 5.59 22.36 1.34
CA PRO A 3 6.97 22.21 0.85
C PRO A 3 7.79 21.14 1.60
N GLU A 4 7.59 21.02 2.91
CA GLU A 4 8.26 20.01 3.75
C GLU A 4 7.87 18.57 3.37
N ARG A 5 6.63 18.34 2.93
CA ARG A 5 6.19 17.00 2.48
C ARG A 5 6.83 16.65 1.14
N VAL A 6 6.90 17.59 0.20
CA VAL A 6 7.58 17.39 -1.09
C VAL A 6 9.07 17.06 -0.88
N LYS A 7 9.72 17.77 0.04
CA LYS A 7 11.11 17.49 0.42
C LYS A 7 11.28 16.07 0.97
N ARG A 8 10.39 15.63 1.87
CA ARG A 8 10.41 14.25 2.39
C ARG A 8 10.21 13.19 1.31
N VAL A 9 9.33 13.44 0.33
CA VAL A 9 9.16 12.55 -0.84
C VAL A 9 10.50 12.41 -1.57
N LEU A 10 11.14 13.53 -1.93
CA LEU A 10 12.45 13.53 -2.60
C LEU A 10 13.53 12.79 -1.82
N GLU A 11 13.57 12.96 -0.49
CA GLU A 11 14.54 12.28 0.39
C GLU A 11 14.29 10.76 0.47
N THR A 12 13.03 10.34 0.32
CA THR A 12 12.63 8.92 0.39
C THR A 12 12.82 8.21 -0.94
N VAL A 13 12.63 8.91 -2.05
CA VAL A 13 12.82 8.36 -3.40
C VAL A 13 14.30 8.10 -3.65
N LYS A 14 14.64 6.83 -3.90
CA LYS A 14 16.00 6.44 -4.29
C LYS A 14 16.22 6.70 -5.77
N ILE A 15 16.99 7.74 -6.10
CA ILE A 15 17.48 8.02 -7.45
C ILE A 15 18.85 7.35 -7.63
N GLY A 16 19.02 6.60 -8.73
CA GLY A 16 20.29 5.94 -9.06
C GLY A 16 21.44 6.91 -9.29
N ASN A 17 22.67 6.46 -9.07
CA ASN A 17 23.89 7.25 -9.27
C ASN A 17 24.42 7.19 -10.72
N ASP A 18 23.68 6.54 -11.61
CA ASP A 18 23.98 6.29 -13.02
C ASP A 18 23.44 7.39 -13.96
N LEU A 19 22.80 8.42 -13.40
CA LEU A 19 22.27 9.56 -14.15
C LEU A 19 23.29 10.67 -14.31
N SER A 20 23.23 11.35 -15.46
CA SER A 20 23.90 12.64 -15.63
C SER A 20 23.30 13.67 -14.65
N PRO A 21 24.03 14.76 -14.33
CA PRO A 21 23.48 15.83 -13.50
C PRO A 21 22.18 16.44 -14.06
N GLU A 22 22.08 16.52 -15.39
CA GLU A 22 20.89 17.05 -16.08
C GLU A 22 19.70 16.08 -15.93
N ASP A 23 19.90 14.79 -16.18
CA ASP A 23 18.83 13.79 -16.04
C ASP A 23 18.37 13.66 -14.60
N ARG A 24 19.31 13.72 -13.64
CA ARG A 24 19.00 13.72 -12.21
C ARG A 24 18.12 14.90 -11.84
N ALA A 25 18.41 16.11 -12.33
CA ALA A 25 17.58 17.28 -12.10
C ALA A 25 16.17 17.10 -12.67
N ARG A 26 16.05 16.54 -13.89
CA ARG A 26 14.74 16.25 -14.51
C ARG A 26 13.92 15.25 -13.70
N VAL A 27 14.55 14.21 -13.16
CA VAL A 27 13.89 13.24 -12.27
C VAL A 27 13.43 13.91 -10.97
N GLU A 28 14.29 14.70 -10.33
CA GLU A 28 13.90 15.43 -9.12
C GLU A 28 12.72 16.38 -9.38
N ASP A 29 12.72 17.11 -10.49
CA ASP A 29 11.62 18.02 -10.85
C ASP A 29 10.31 17.27 -11.13
N MET A 30 10.37 16.12 -11.81
CA MET A 30 9.20 15.26 -11.99
C MET A 30 8.66 14.76 -10.64
N VAL A 31 9.52 14.34 -9.72
CA VAL A 31 9.10 13.92 -8.38
C VAL A 31 8.48 15.08 -7.60
N ARG A 32 8.98 16.32 -7.75
CA ARG A 32 8.37 17.51 -7.16
C ARG A 32 7.00 17.81 -7.74
N GLU A 33 6.87 17.73 -9.07
CA GLU A 33 5.64 18.00 -9.80
C GLU A 33 4.51 17.05 -9.37
N PHE A 34 4.83 15.76 -9.26
CA PHE A 34 3.88 14.70 -8.91
C PHE A 34 3.99 14.24 -7.45
N ALA A 35 4.50 15.10 -6.56
CA ALA A 35 4.70 14.75 -5.14
C ALA A 35 3.40 14.35 -4.42
N ASP A 36 2.26 14.79 -4.92
CA ASP A 36 0.91 14.44 -4.46
C ASP A 36 0.46 13.02 -4.83
N VAL A 37 1.09 12.40 -5.81
CA VAL A 37 0.88 10.99 -6.17
C VAL A 37 1.63 10.07 -5.20
N PHE A 38 2.75 10.53 -4.63
CA PHE A 38 3.52 9.75 -3.67
C PHE A 38 2.91 9.86 -2.28
N THR A 39 2.19 8.82 -1.86
CA THR A 39 1.68 8.71 -0.50
C THR A 39 2.81 8.35 0.46
N LEU A 40 3.19 9.30 1.32
CA LEU A 40 4.16 9.05 2.41
C LEU A 40 3.54 8.37 3.62
N SER A 41 2.20 8.27 3.65
CA SER A 41 1.42 7.69 4.73
C SER A 41 0.21 6.97 4.14
N LEU A 42 -0.20 5.88 4.80
CA LEU A 42 -1.41 5.15 4.44
C LEU A 42 -2.67 5.99 4.59
N ASP A 43 -2.70 6.98 5.50
CA ASP A 43 -3.85 7.89 5.69
C ASP A 43 -4.14 8.77 4.45
N GLU A 44 -3.18 8.84 3.52
CA GLU A 44 -3.34 9.58 2.26
C GLU A 44 -4.02 8.73 1.19
N VAL A 45 -4.15 7.41 1.40
CA VAL A 45 -4.87 6.49 0.53
C VAL A 45 -6.36 6.77 0.65
N ARG A 46 -7.00 7.12 -0.47
CA ARG A 46 -8.44 7.33 -0.53
C ARG A 46 -9.12 6.13 -1.16
N ILE A 47 -10.17 5.64 -0.50
CA ILE A 47 -11.04 4.60 -1.06
C ILE A 47 -11.73 5.16 -2.31
N VAL A 48 -11.69 4.39 -3.39
CA VAL A 48 -12.52 4.63 -4.58
C VAL A 48 -13.89 4.02 -4.29
N ASP A 49 -14.86 4.87 -3.98
CA ASP A 49 -16.22 4.46 -3.56
C ASP A 49 -17.20 4.25 -4.73
N PHE A 50 -16.81 4.64 -5.94
CA PHE A 50 -17.66 4.59 -7.13
C PHE A 50 -17.37 3.42 -8.09
N ILE A 51 -16.34 2.60 -7.82
CA ILE A 51 -15.99 1.42 -8.62
C ILE A 51 -15.69 0.24 -7.70
N GLU A 52 -16.37 -0.88 -7.96
CA GLU A 52 -16.02 -2.16 -7.36
C GLU A 52 -15.11 -2.96 -8.29
N HIS A 53 -13.92 -3.33 -7.81
CA HIS A 53 -13.05 -4.27 -8.52
C HIS A 53 -13.58 -5.70 -8.38
N ARG A 54 -13.90 -6.36 -9.51
CA ARG A 54 -14.28 -7.77 -9.55
C ARG A 54 -13.09 -8.61 -10.02
N LEU A 55 -12.70 -9.60 -9.24
CA LEU A 55 -11.56 -10.49 -9.52
C LEU A 55 -11.73 -11.37 -10.77
N GLY A 56 -12.91 -11.40 -11.40
CA GLY A 56 -13.14 -12.13 -12.65
C GLY A 56 -13.01 -13.65 -12.53
N ILE A 57 -13.30 -14.22 -11.35
CA ILE A 57 -13.15 -15.66 -11.09
C ILE A 57 -14.20 -16.44 -11.92
N PRO A 58 -13.79 -17.42 -12.75
CA PRO A 58 -14.74 -18.21 -13.54
C PRO A 58 -15.71 -19.01 -12.65
N PRO A 59 -16.98 -19.18 -13.07
CA PRO A 59 -17.94 -20.01 -12.35
C PRO A 59 -17.41 -21.43 -12.12
N GLY A 60 -17.57 -21.95 -10.90
CA GLY A 60 -17.14 -23.30 -10.54
C GLY A 60 -15.65 -23.44 -10.20
N THR A 61 -14.90 -22.34 -10.14
CA THR A 61 -13.51 -22.36 -9.65
C THR A 61 -13.48 -22.80 -8.19
N VAL A 62 -12.73 -23.87 -7.91
CA VAL A 62 -12.52 -24.40 -6.56
C VAL A 62 -11.27 -23.76 -5.96
N GLY A 63 -11.39 -23.18 -4.77
CA GLY A 63 -10.26 -22.61 -4.04
C GLY A 63 -10.26 -22.98 -2.55
N PRO A 64 -9.18 -22.63 -1.82
CA PRO A 64 -9.07 -22.89 -0.40
C PRO A 64 -10.19 -22.17 0.36
N ARG A 65 -10.92 -22.92 1.18
CA ARG A 65 -12.01 -22.38 2.03
C ARG A 65 -11.54 -21.95 3.41
N SER A 66 -10.28 -22.21 3.74
CA SER A 66 -9.64 -21.78 4.97
C SER A 66 -8.22 -21.32 4.68
N ALA A 67 -7.78 -20.30 5.41
CA ALA A 67 -6.40 -19.87 5.45
C ALA A 67 -5.86 -20.15 6.87
N SER A 68 -4.74 -20.84 6.98
CA SER A 68 -4.00 -20.97 8.23
C SER A 68 -2.83 -19.99 8.24
N GLN A 69 -2.72 -19.20 9.30
CA GLN A 69 -1.59 -18.29 9.48
C GLN A 69 -0.34 -19.10 9.79
N LYS A 70 0.76 -18.83 9.08
CA LYS A 70 2.06 -19.42 9.40
C LYS A 70 2.54 -18.90 10.77
N PRO A 71 3.24 -19.72 11.58
CA PRO A 71 3.84 -19.24 12.82
C PRO A 71 4.74 -18.03 12.56
N LEU A 72 4.61 -17.00 13.39
CA LEU A 72 5.43 -15.79 13.34
C LEU A 72 6.38 -15.80 14.53
N SER A 73 7.63 -15.36 14.32
CA SER A 73 8.50 -14.98 15.43
C SER A 73 7.94 -13.73 16.13
N GLU A 74 8.42 -13.46 17.33
CA GLU A 74 7.97 -12.30 18.10
C GLU A 74 8.22 -10.95 17.37
N PRO A 75 9.41 -10.69 16.80
CA PRO A 75 9.62 -9.46 16.01
C PRO A 75 8.72 -9.36 14.78
N GLN A 76 8.43 -10.48 14.10
CA GLN A 76 7.54 -10.50 12.94
C GLN A 76 6.11 -10.17 13.34
N ARG A 77 5.67 -10.69 14.49
CA ARG A 77 4.33 -10.47 15.04
C ARG A 77 4.14 -9.00 15.44
N GLU A 78 5.11 -8.42 16.13
CA GLU A 78 5.08 -7.00 16.51
C GLU A 78 4.98 -6.09 15.30
N TRP A 79 5.85 -6.32 14.30
CA TRP A 79 5.82 -5.56 13.06
C TRP A 79 4.48 -5.72 12.32
N LEU A 80 3.99 -6.95 12.16
CA LEU A 80 2.76 -7.23 11.41
C LEU A 80 1.55 -6.56 12.06
N TYR A 81 1.40 -6.68 13.38
CA TYR A 81 0.25 -6.07 14.06
C TYR A 81 0.31 -4.55 14.05
N SER A 82 1.50 -3.96 14.22
CA SER A 82 1.68 -2.52 14.06
C SER A 82 1.26 -2.04 12.67
N ALA A 83 1.64 -2.75 11.61
CA ALA A 83 1.25 -2.41 10.25
C ALA A 83 -0.25 -2.60 9.99
N LEU A 84 -0.86 -3.64 10.56
CA LEU A 84 -2.30 -3.88 10.44
C LEU A 84 -3.12 -2.80 11.16
N ASP A 85 -2.67 -2.33 12.31
CA ASP A 85 -3.33 -1.24 13.04
C ASP A 85 -3.22 0.08 12.25
N GLU A 86 -2.08 0.36 11.61
CA GLU A 86 -1.93 1.52 10.71
C GLU A 86 -2.88 1.43 9.50
N MET A 87 -2.96 0.25 8.86
CA MET A 87 -3.87 0.02 7.74
C MET A 87 -5.34 0.13 8.13
N GLU A 88 -5.71 -0.32 9.33
CA GLU A 88 -7.09 -0.20 9.83
C GLU A 88 -7.44 1.26 10.15
N ALA A 89 -6.51 2.02 10.74
CA ALA A 89 -6.69 3.45 10.98
C ALA A 89 -6.88 4.24 9.68
N ALA A 90 -6.20 3.83 8.61
CA ALA A 90 -6.32 4.40 7.26
C ALA A 90 -7.50 3.85 6.44
N ASP A 91 -8.37 3.00 7.02
CA ASP A 91 -9.51 2.35 6.35
C ASP A 91 -9.12 1.48 5.12
N VAL A 92 -7.86 1.04 5.07
CA VAL A 92 -7.33 0.14 4.02
C VAL A 92 -7.75 -1.31 4.27
N VAL A 93 -7.80 -1.72 5.55
CA VAL A 93 -8.27 -3.04 5.97
C VAL A 93 -9.30 -2.91 7.08
N ARG A 94 -10.10 -3.96 7.28
CA ARG A 94 -11.06 -4.04 8.37
C ARG A 94 -11.04 -5.40 9.02
N ARG A 95 -11.25 -5.44 10.35
CA ARG A 95 -11.45 -6.70 11.06
C ARG A 95 -12.77 -7.33 10.64
N ILE A 96 -12.73 -8.63 10.32
CA ILE A 96 -13.91 -9.44 10.01
C ILE A 96 -13.91 -10.70 10.88
N PRO A 97 -15.07 -11.24 11.24
CA PRO A 97 -15.13 -12.57 11.83
C PRO A 97 -14.65 -13.61 10.80
N ALA A 98 -13.99 -14.68 11.27
CA ALA A 98 -13.49 -15.74 10.38
C ALA A 98 -14.61 -16.36 9.51
N SER A 99 -15.84 -16.41 10.02
CA SER A 99 -17.02 -16.87 9.28
C SER A 99 -17.43 -15.99 8.09
N ALA A 100 -16.97 -14.74 8.05
CA ALA A 100 -17.19 -13.83 6.93
C ALA A 100 -16.13 -13.96 5.82
N ALA A 101 -14.96 -14.55 6.12
CA ALA A 101 -13.96 -14.85 5.10
C ALA A 101 -14.45 -16.04 4.26
N LYS A 102 -14.84 -15.78 3.01
CA LYS A 102 -15.36 -16.79 2.09
C LYS A 102 -14.58 -16.79 0.79
N TRP A 103 -14.36 -17.98 0.24
CA TRP A 103 -13.99 -18.11 -1.16
C TRP A 103 -15.13 -17.56 -2.01
N VAL A 104 -14.81 -16.70 -2.99
CA VAL A 104 -15.78 -16.17 -3.94
C VAL A 104 -15.98 -17.25 -5.01
N SER A 105 -17.08 -18.00 -4.90
CA SER A 105 -17.52 -19.00 -5.88
C SER A 105 -18.47 -18.43 -6.91
#